data_AF-A0A2A8URI1-F1
#
_entry.id   AF-A0A2A8URI1-F1
#
_cell.length_a   1.000
_cell.length_b   1.000
_cell.length_c   1.000
_cell.angle_alpha   90.00
_cell.angle_beta   90.00
_cell.angle_gamma   90.00
#
_symmetry.space_group_name_H-M   'P 1'
#
loop_
_entity.id
_entity.type
_entity.pdbx_description
1 polymer ?
#
loop_
_entity_poly.entity_id
_entity_poly.type
_entity_poly.pdbx_seq_one_letter_code
_entity_poly.pdbx_strand_id
1 'polypeptide(L)'
;MKKGSNHYMEKLSLLTFENIVEPLLNESVSFIYFPIEWLDIVEIHYKTFLLTSKLKRLNERLYDMFSDILFIQHNPYVLNEDTPWIISKKPIRQEQLDYIFQCWYEVIHDWKPNKLIEPPKYEWHNDLISNLAILHDNETYAKWVPALISHIFCERPVQMEDKIEEEIYFSPLRSQNICEAMSEPIKDEKTQDFFAYVYRFECITRAGENTPLLNVSVGIRRFYQEYNHPDIPLLLRRKRGMILISTPDSALNNKKLRFVKLKVQQATNGMKWIKIFRNLKDDFHIGGEVELDHILEYPKDYIMGTNIKVLLPYNERIYKVQGTKIKCGIKVEDRKYLFKEFQQKFTYFTLLPECKKIVTNNEDELFPLIAPKGLETLTLEVWSENISMEIEQALMDSELVLATIGESSYVLNTDSPVLLKVVRFNIEKVLQNPYKMQYCQKYKTNLVDDVTKAVYETAGERCDATLALIAMKNCDGREKVDPKQIVREGFARTNRISSFINLFIGKSVSRKTIVDCIFSLLEQKGFLKRSWNKIHLPCTYVNLSIER
;
A
#
# COMPACT_ATOMS: atom_id res chain seq x y z
N MET A 1 9.73 -6.65 48.08
CA MET A 1 8.77 -7.10 47.04
C MET A 1 8.01 -5.90 46.51
N LYS A 2 8.46 -5.30 45.40
CA LYS A 2 7.68 -4.32 44.63
C LYS A 2 7.19 -5.03 43.39
N LYS A 3 5.87 -5.18 43.25
CA LYS A 3 5.23 -5.59 41.99
C LYS A 3 5.55 -4.53 40.96
N GLY A 4 6.58 -4.79 40.15
CA GLY A 4 6.87 -4.04 38.94
C GLY A 4 5.70 -4.22 37.99
N SER A 5 4.93 -3.16 37.85
CA SER A 5 3.84 -3.02 36.91
C SER A 5 4.33 -3.37 35.49
N ASN A 6 3.69 -4.38 34.88
CA ASN A 6 3.76 -4.72 33.46
C ASN A 6 3.18 -3.61 32.57
N HIS A 7 3.62 -2.36 32.75
CA HIS A 7 3.10 -1.19 32.05
C HIS A 7 3.95 -0.77 30.85
N TYR A 8 4.84 -1.65 30.39
CA TYR A 8 5.62 -1.44 29.18
C TYR A 8 4.83 -1.89 27.94
N MET A 9 4.05 -0.95 27.41
CA MET A 9 3.59 -0.87 26.02
C MET A 9 2.88 -2.11 25.44
N GLU A 10 1.58 -2.27 25.72
CA GLU A 10 0.63 -2.84 24.75
C GLU A 10 0.53 -1.86 23.54
N LYS A 11 1.59 -1.76 22.74
CA LYS A 11 1.65 -0.92 21.54
C LYS A 11 1.03 -1.70 20.37
N LEU A 12 0.07 -1.06 19.69
CA LEU A 12 -0.52 -1.47 18.40
C LEU A 12 -0.88 -2.96 18.32
N SER A 13 -1.93 -3.39 19.02
CA SER A 13 -2.58 -4.64 18.67
C SER A 13 -3.34 -4.47 17.34
N LEU A 14 -3.00 -5.31 16.37
CA LEU A 14 -3.72 -5.47 15.11
C LEU A 14 -4.12 -6.95 15.05
N LEU A 15 -5.35 -7.24 14.63
CA LEU A 15 -5.79 -8.61 14.42
C LEU A 15 -5.60 -8.97 12.94
N THR A 16 -5.06 -10.15 12.68
CA THR A 16 -4.89 -10.67 11.32
C THR A 16 -5.73 -11.92 11.15
N PHE A 17 -6.49 -12.01 10.07
CA PHE A 17 -7.38 -13.13 9.80
C PHE A 17 -7.04 -13.82 8.49
N GLU A 18 -7.23 -15.14 8.46
CA GLU A 18 -7.19 -15.97 7.25
C GLU A 18 -8.60 -16.45 6.86
N ASN A 19 -8.71 -17.14 5.72
CA ASN A 19 -9.96 -17.63 5.13
C ASN A 19 -10.95 -16.51 4.81
N ILE A 20 -10.45 -15.38 4.30
CA ILE A 20 -11.25 -14.16 4.16
C ILE A 20 -12.04 -14.04 2.85
N VAL A 21 -11.72 -14.85 1.84
CA VAL A 21 -12.32 -14.73 0.50
C VAL A 21 -13.52 -15.64 0.33
N GLU A 22 -13.36 -16.94 0.58
CA GLU A 22 -14.40 -17.95 0.34
C GLU A 22 -15.75 -17.62 0.99
N PRO A 23 -15.81 -17.16 2.26
CA PRO A 23 -17.08 -16.78 2.88
C PRO A 23 -17.78 -15.60 2.20
N LEU A 24 -17.03 -14.74 1.51
CA LEU A 24 -17.55 -13.55 0.84
C LEU A 24 -17.99 -13.82 -0.60
N LEU A 25 -17.67 -14.98 -1.19
CA LEU A 25 -18.04 -15.29 -2.58
C LEU A 25 -19.56 -15.37 -2.80
N ASN A 26 -20.32 -15.69 -1.74
CA ASN A 26 -21.77 -15.76 -1.78
C ASN A 26 -22.48 -14.42 -1.53
N GLU A 27 -21.72 -13.33 -1.37
CA GLU A 27 -22.30 -12.00 -1.24
C GLU A 27 -22.86 -11.51 -2.58
N SER A 28 -24.07 -10.97 -2.54
CA SER A 28 -24.68 -10.30 -3.68
C SER A 28 -24.07 -8.92 -3.89
N VAL A 29 -23.79 -8.61 -5.15
CA VAL A 29 -23.29 -7.32 -5.62
C VAL A 29 -24.06 -6.85 -6.84
N SER A 30 -24.01 -5.54 -7.08
CA SER A 30 -24.53 -4.92 -8.29
C SER A 30 -23.37 -4.45 -9.15
N PHE A 31 -23.54 -4.50 -10.46
CA PHE A 31 -22.50 -4.01 -11.38
C PHE A 31 -23.09 -3.45 -12.68
N ILE A 32 -22.29 -2.64 -13.36
CA ILE A 32 -22.60 -2.11 -14.70
C ILE A 32 -21.44 -2.44 -15.65
N TYR A 33 -21.76 -2.61 -16.93
CA TYR A 33 -20.77 -2.74 -17.99
C TYR A 33 -20.26 -1.37 -18.45
N PHE A 34 -19.15 -1.36 -19.19
CA PHE A 34 -18.68 -0.14 -19.83
C PHE A 34 -19.64 0.24 -20.97
N PRO A 35 -20.10 1.51 -21.08
CA PRO A 35 -21.09 1.88 -22.09
C PRO A 35 -20.62 1.59 -23.50
N ILE A 36 -21.50 0.99 -24.32
CA ILE A 36 -21.21 0.64 -25.72
C ILE A 36 -20.88 1.89 -26.54
N GLU A 37 -21.59 2.99 -26.28
CA GLU A 37 -21.40 4.28 -26.94
C GLU A 37 -20.03 4.89 -26.65
N TRP A 38 -19.32 4.37 -25.64
CA TRP A 38 -18.01 4.83 -25.22
C TRP A 38 -16.89 3.88 -25.64
N LEU A 39 -17.19 2.72 -26.24
CA LEU A 39 -16.14 1.80 -26.71
C LEU A 39 -15.26 2.45 -27.78
N ASP A 40 -15.83 3.28 -28.65
CA ASP A 40 -15.08 4.08 -29.63
C ASP A 40 -14.01 4.95 -28.96
N ILE A 41 -14.23 5.42 -27.72
CA ILE A 41 -13.23 6.18 -26.95
C ILE A 41 -12.03 5.29 -26.64
N VAL A 42 -12.29 4.04 -26.25
CA VAL A 42 -11.26 3.04 -25.97
C VAL A 42 -10.49 2.72 -27.24
N GLU A 43 -11.15 2.60 -28.39
CA GLU A 43 -10.51 2.34 -29.69
C GLU A 43 -9.72 3.53 -30.24
N ILE A 44 -10.27 4.75 -30.18
CA ILE A 44 -9.63 5.99 -30.65
C ILE A 44 -8.38 6.31 -29.81
N HIS A 45 -8.42 6.02 -28.51
CA HIS A 45 -7.33 6.28 -27.58
C HIS A 45 -6.52 5.04 -27.18
N TYR A 46 -6.73 3.91 -27.88
CA TYR A 46 -6.26 2.54 -27.58
C TYR A 46 -4.76 2.38 -27.34
N LYS A 47 -3.94 3.35 -27.78
CA LYS A 47 -2.47 3.31 -27.68
C LYS A 47 -1.84 4.37 -26.79
N THR A 48 -2.62 5.06 -25.96
CA THR A 48 -2.07 6.19 -25.19
C THR A 48 -2.14 5.97 -23.68
N PHE A 49 -0.97 6.06 -23.04
CA PHE A 49 -0.80 6.31 -21.59
C PHE A 49 -1.77 7.40 -21.06
N LEU A 50 -2.22 8.30 -21.94
CA LEU A 50 -3.21 9.32 -21.68
C LEU A 50 -4.57 8.76 -21.24
N LEU A 51 -5.13 7.74 -21.90
CA LEU A 51 -6.44 7.17 -21.54
C LEU A 51 -6.38 6.49 -20.16
N THR A 52 -5.34 5.69 -19.91
CA THR A 52 -5.10 5.07 -18.60
C THR A 52 -5.00 6.12 -17.50
N SER A 53 -4.32 7.24 -17.74
CA SER A 53 -4.22 8.36 -16.80
C SER A 53 -5.56 9.06 -16.57
N LYS A 54 -6.37 9.27 -17.62
CA LYS A 54 -7.71 9.87 -17.53
C LYS A 54 -8.69 8.94 -16.80
N LEU A 55 -8.67 7.63 -17.05
CA LEU A 55 -9.47 6.62 -16.31
C LEU A 55 -9.04 6.51 -14.84
N LYS A 56 -7.73 6.52 -14.56
CA LYS A 56 -7.24 6.49 -13.17
C LYS A 56 -7.80 7.65 -12.35
N ARG A 57 -7.86 8.86 -12.91
CA ARG A 57 -8.44 10.04 -12.24
C ARG A 57 -9.94 9.91 -11.99
N LEU A 58 -10.69 9.32 -12.92
CA LEU A 58 -12.10 9.01 -12.72
C LEU A 58 -12.29 8.03 -11.56
N ASN A 59 -11.49 6.96 -11.54
CA ASN A 59 -11.61 5.91 -10.52
C ASN A 59 -11.25 6.44 -9.13
N GLU A 60 -10.19 7.25 -9.01
CA GLU A 60 -9.86 7.94 -7.76
C GLU A 60 -11.02 8.80 -7.26
N ARG A 61 -11.73 9.48 -8.16
CA ARG A 61 -12.90 10.29 -7.83
C ARG A 61 -14.08 9.43 -7.38
N LEU A 62 -14.40 8.37 -8.10
CA LEU A 62 -15.47 7.44 -7.77
C LEU A 62 -15.24 6.78 -6.40
N TYR A 63 -14.02 6.30 -6.12
CA TYR A 63 -13.69 5.70 -4.81
C TYR A 63 -13.71 6.70 -3.66
N ASP A 64 -13.34 7.96 -3.87
CA ASP A 64 -13.42 9.00 -2.83
C ASP A 64 -14.88 9.37 -2.49
N MET A 65 -15.81 9.13 -3.43
CA MET A 65 -17.22 9.55 -3.35
C MET A 65 -18.17 8.45 -2.89
N PHE A 66 -18.02 7.26 -3.47
CA PHE A 66 -18.95 6.15 -3.26
C PHE A 66 -18.21 5.05 -2.53
N SER A 67 -18.37 5.02 -1.22
CA SER A 67 -17.84 3.93 -0.43
C SER A 67 -18.44 2.60 -0.88
N ASP A 68 -19.69 2.57 -1.37
CA ASP A 68 -20.40 1.39 -1.91
C ASP A 68 -19.67 0.68 -3.05
N ILE A 69 -18.79 1.38 -3.78
CA ILE A 69 -18.00 0.76 -4.85
C ILE A 69 -16.97 -0.19 -4.24
N LEU A 70 -16.98 -1.43 -4.69
CA LEU A 70 -16.07 -2.49 -4.30
C LEU A 70 -14.86 -2.56 -5.26
N PHE A 71 -15.14 -2.44 -6.56
CA PHE A 71 -14.13 -2.55 -7.61
C PHE A 71 -14.49 -1.70 -8.83
N ILE A 72 -13.46 -1.18 -9.51
CA ILE A 72 -13.57 -0.50 -10.79
C ILE A 72 -12.48 -1.03 -11.73
N GLN A 73 -12.89 -1.57 -12.88
CA GLN A 73 -11.98 -1.92 -13.95
C GLN A 73 -11.37 -0.63 -14.53
N HIS A 74 -10.04 -0.57 -14.48
CA HIS A 74 -9.28 0.62 -14.85
C HIS A 74 -8.37 0.37 -16.05
N ASN A 75 -8.24 -0.89 -16.47
CA ASN A 75 -7.44 -1.28 -17.60
C ASN A 75 -8.27 -1.13 -18.89
N PRO A 76 -7.98 -0.14 -19.75
CA PRO A 76 -8.73 0.05 -20.99
C PRO A 76 -8.62 -1.15 -21.94
N TYR A 77 -7.58 -1.98 -21.84
CA TYR A 77 -7.43 -3.19 -22.68
C TYR A 77 -8.40 -4.32 -22.33
N VAL A 78 -9.12 -4.21 -21.20
CA VAL A 78 -10.06 -5.23 -20.72
C VAL A 78 -11.48 -4.65 -20.64
N LEU A 79 -11.66 -3.36 -20.92
CA LEU A 79 -13.00 -2.75 -20.98
C LEU A 79 -13.66 -3.13 -22.30
N ASN A 80 -14.72 -3.92 -22.22
CA ASN A 80 -15.64 -4.25 -23.30
C ASN A 80 -17.05 -4.45 -22.73
N GLU A 81 -18.03 -4.70 -23.59
CA GLU A 81 -19.44 -4.89 -23.21
C GLU A 81 -19.67 -6.05 -22.23
N ASP A 82 -18.82 -7.09 -22.25
CA ASP A 82 -19.01 -8.30 -21.44
C ASP A 82 -18.24 -8.28 -20.11
N THR A 83 -17.45 -7.22 -19.86
CA THR A 83 -16.62 -7.12 -18.66
C THR A 83 -17.21 -6.11 -17.68
N PRO A 84 -17.55 -6.54 -16.44
CA PRO A 84 -18.02 -5.62 -15.42
C PRO A 84 -17.06 -4.45 -15.20
N TRP A 85 -17.55 -3.23 -15.35
CA TRP A 85 -16.76 -2.02 -15.21
C TRP A 85 -16.74 -1.52 -13.78
N ILE A 86 -17.91 -1.24 -13.20
CA ILE A 86 -18.05 -0.80 -11.82
C ILE A 86 -18.86 -1.86 -11.09
N ILE A 87 -18.31 -2.33 -9.97
CA ILE A 87 -18.95 -3.29 -9.08
C ILE A 87 -19.13 -2.61 -7.71
N SER A 88 -20.35 -2.61 -7.20
CA SER A 88 -20.71 -1.99 -5.92
C SER A 88 -21.60 -2.92 -5.09
N LYS A 89 -21.68 -2.67 -3.78
CA LYS A 89 -22.58 -3.44 -2.90
C LYS A 89 -24.06 -3.14 -3.20
N LYS A 90 -24.37 -1.93 -3.66
CA LYS A 90 -25.71 -1.50 -4.07
C LYS A 90 -25.62 -0.61 -5.31
N PRO A 91 -26.67 -0.53 -6.14
CA PRO A 91 -26.72 0.38 -7.27
C PRO A 91 -26.52 1.83 -6.81
N ILE A 92 -25.69 2.58 -7.54
CA ILE A 92 -25.56 4.03 -7.37
C ILE A 92 -26.62 4.71 -8.24
N ARG A 93 -27.22 5.78 -7.70
CA ARG A 93 -28.24 6.55 -8.40
C ARG A 93 -27.70 7.12 -9.71
N GLN A 94 -28.47 6.99 -10.78
CA GLN A 94 -28.12 7.45 -12.13
C GLN A 94 -27.70 8.92 -12.12
N GLU A 95 -28.43 9.79 -11.39
CA GLU A 95 -28.16 11.23 -11.36
C GLU A 95 -26.76 11.55 -10.80
N GLN A 96 -26.28 10.73 -9.85
CA GLN A 96 -24.96 10.89 -9.24
C GLN A 96 -23.84 10.43 -10.19
N LEU A 97 -24.11 9.44 -11.05
CA LEU A 97 -23.17 8.93 -12.03
C LEU A 97 -23.09 9.82 -13.27
N ASP A 98 -24.25 10.25 -13.80
CA ASP A 98 -24.37 11.07 -15.01
C ASP A 98 -23.46 12.29 -14.96
N TYR A 99 -23.46 13.02 -13.84
CA TYR A 99 -22.62 14.20 -13.67
C TYR A 99 -21.12 13.90 -13.76
N ILE A 100 -20.67 12.87 -13.05
CA ILE A 100 -19.24 12.49 -12.98
C ILE A 100 -18.77 12.03 -14.36
N PHE A 101 -19.60 11.23 -15.01
CA PHE A 101 -19.36 10.65 -16.32
C PHE A 101 -19.38 11.71 -17.42
N GLN A 102 -20.33 12.64 -17.41
CA GLN A 102 -20.36 13.79 -18.30
C GLN A 102 -19.09 14.65 -18.14
N CYS A 103 -18.70 14.97 -16.90
CA CYS A 103 -17.47 15.73 -16.65
C CYS A 103 -16.22 15.02 -17.16
N TRP A 104 -16.17 13.70 -17.02
CA TRP A 104 -15.04 12.91 -17.48
C TRP A 104 -15.00 12.84 -19.01
N TYR A 105 -16.15 12.66 -19.65
CA TYR A 105 -16.30 12.65 -21.10
C TYR A 105 -15.79 13.95 -21.74
N GLU A 106 -16.15 15.11 -21.16
CA GLU A 106 -15.65 16.43 -21.59
C GLU A 106 -14.13 16.58 -21.47
N VAL A 107 -13.52 15.98 -20.44
CA VAL A 107 -12.07 15.98 -20.23
C VAL A 107 -11.35 15.07 -21.21
N ILE A 108 -12.01 13.99 -21.68
CA ILE A 108 -11.41 13.09 -22.67
C ILE A 108 -11.34 13.72 -24.06
N HIS A 109 -12.38 14.43 -24.47
CA HIS A 109 -12.55 14.95 -25.83
C HIS A 109 -11.97 16.36 -26.07
N ASP A 110 -11.00 16.79 -25.25
CA ASP A 110 -10.23 18.05 -25.38
C ASP A 110 -11.06 19.26 -25.88
N TRP A 111 -12.16 19.57 -25.19
CA TRP A 111 -12.96 20.80 -25.40
C TRP A 111 -13.57 21.00 -26.80
N LYS A 112 -13.78 19.94 -27.59
CA LYS A 112 -14.79 20.03 -28.67
C LYS A 112 -16.19 19.89 -28.05
N PRO A 113 -17.16 20.75 -28.40
CA PRO A 113 -18.49 20.73 -27.80
C PRO A 113 -19.29 19.55 -28.39
N ASN A 114 -18.96 18.34 -27.97
CA ASN A 114 -19.82 17.19 -28.12
C ASN A 114 -20.39 16.94 -26.72
N LYS A 115 -21.46 17.63 -26.36
CA LYS A 115 -22.32 17.14 -25.28
C LYS A 115 -22.76 15.74 -25.70
N LEU A 116 -22.72 14.77 -24.78
CA LEU A 116 -23.50 13.55 -24.96
C LEU A 116 -24.95 14.03 -25.18
N ILE A 117 -25.48 13.84 -26.39
CA ILE A 117 -26.84 14.29 -26.73
C ILE A 117 -27.82 13.61 -25.77
N GLU A 118 -27.50 12.38 -25.37
CA GLU A 118 -28.13 11.63 -24.28
C GLU A 118 -27.04 10.90 -23.46
N PRO A 119 -27.05 10.97 -22.11
CA PRO A 119 -26.15 10.16 -21.29
C PRO A 119 -26.45 8.67 -21.49
N PRO A 120 -25.43 7.79 -21.46
CA PRO A 120 -25.67 6.36 -21.59
C PRO A 120 -26.53 5.86 -20.42
N LYS A 121 -27.48 4.97 -20.72
CA LYS A 121 -28.30 4.32 -19.70
C LYS A 121 -27.44 3.25 -19.03
N TYR A 122 -27.16 3.40 -17.73
CA TYR A 122 -26.41 2.40 -16.99
C TYR A 122 -27.37 1.32 -16.49
N GLU A 123 -27.37 0.16 -17.13
CA GLU A 123 -28.14 -0.99 -16.66
C GLU A 123 -27.39 -1.68 -15.52
N TRP A 124 -27.99 -1.66 -14.32
CA TRP A 124 -27.47 -2.35 -13.16
C TRP A 124 -27.88 -3.82 -13.16
N HIS A 125 -26.90 -4.70 -13.26
CA HIS A 125 -27.04 -6.14 -13.10
C HIS A 125 -26.78 -6.52 -11.64
N ASN A 126 -27.27 -7.68 -11.21
CA ASN A 126 -27.01 -8.23 -9.89
C ASN A 126 -26.55 -9.67 -10.02
N ASP A 127 -25.51 -10.03 -9.29
CA ASP A 127 -25.01 -11.40 -9.24
C ASP A 127 -24.24 -11.66 -7.94
N LEU A 128 -23.83 -12.89 -7.72
CA LEU A 128 -22.92 -13.29 -6.65
C LEU A 128 -21.47 -13.00 -7.04
N ILE A 129 -20.63 -12.67 -6.06
CA ILE A 129 -19.18 -12.51 -6.28
C ILE A 129 -18.57 -13.77 -6.90
N SER A 130 -19.07 -14.96 -6.57
CA SER A 130 -18.65 -16.25 -7.14
C SER A 130 -18.78 -16.33 -8.66
N ASN A 131 -19.67 -15.53 -9.27
CA ASN A 131 -19.92 -15.55 -10.71
C ASN A 131 -19.10 -14.49 -11.47
N LEU A 132 -18.46 -13.56 -10.74
CA LEU A 132 -17.68 -12.47 -11.31
C LEU A 132 -16.19 -12.81 -11.31
N ALA A 133 -15.74 -13.55 -12.34
CA ALA A 133 -14.35 -14.01 -12.47
C ALA A 133 -13.30 -12.87 -12.40
N ILE A 134 -13.68 -11.65 -12.78
CA ILE A 134 -12.84 -10.44 -12.68
C ILE A 134 -12.43 -10.09 -11.23
N LEU A 135 -13.10 -10.65 -10.23
CA LEU A 135 -12.82 -10.44 -8.81
C LEU A 135 -11.95 -11.54 -8.17
N HIS A 136 -11.53 -12.56 -8.93
CA HIS A 136 -10.97 -13.80 -8.37
C HIS A 136 -9.44 -13.88 -8.41
N ASP A 137 -8.76 -12.78 -8.71
CA ASP A 137 -7.31 -12.70 -8.64
C ASP A 137 -6.83 -11.99 -7.37
N ASN A 138 -5.58 -12.28 -6.98
CA ASN A 138 -5.00 -11.73 -5.77
C ASN A 138 -4.85 -10.20 -5.78
N GLU A 139 -4.70 -9.57 -6.95
CA GLU A 139 -4.62 -8.12 -7.04
C GLU A 139 -6.00 -7.47 -6.79
N THR A 140 -7.07 -8.12 -7.24
CA THR A 140 -8.42 -7.63 -7.03
C THR A 140 -8.93 -7.88 -5.61
N TYR A 141 -8.53 -8.98 -4.95
CA TYR A 141 -8.81 -9.20 -3.52
C TYR A 141 -8.35 -8.02 -2.65
N ALA A 142 -7.18 -7.46 -2.93
CA ALA A 142 -6.66 -6.30 -2.21
C ALA A 142 -7.57 -5.05 -2.29
N LYS A 143 -8.44 -4.99 -3.30
CA LYS A 143 -9.32 -3.84 -3.56
C LYS A 143 -10.73 -4.06 -3.04
N TRP A 144 -11.34 -5.22 -3.29
CA TRP A 144 -12.76 -5.43 -2.99
C TRP A 144 -13.00 -6.07 -1.63
N VAL A 145 -12.13 -6.95 -1.12
CA VAL A 145 -12.33 -7.63 0.16
C VAL A 145 -12.42 -6.63 1.34
N PRO A 146 -11.45 -5.69 1.52
CA PRO A 146 -11.55 -4.70 2.59
C PRO A 146 -12.75 -3.76 2.45
N ALA A 147 -13.17 -3.48 1.20
CA ALA A 147 -14.31 -2.62 0.92
C ALA A 147 -15.63 -3.31 1.28
N LEU A 148 -15.80 -4.58 0.90
CA LEU A 148 -17.00 -5.34 1.22
C LEU A 148 -17.12 -5.56 2.74
N ILE A 149 -16.02 -5.89 3.41
CA ILE A 149 -15.98 -6.03 4.86
C ILE A 149 -16.36 -4.73 5.56
N SER A 150 -15.89 -3.58 5.07
CA SER A 150 -16.27 -2.30 5.68
C SER A 150 -17.77 -2.03 5.54
N HIS A 151 -18.40 -2.42 4.42
CA HIS A 151 -19.86 -2.36 4.25
C HIS A 151 -20.60 -3.28 5.20
N ILE A 152 -20.30 -4.57 5.15
CA ILE A 152 -20.96 -5.60 5.99
C ILE A 152 -20.85 -5.22 7.47
N PHE A 153 -19.67 -4.76 7.90
CA PHE A 153 -19.47 -4.31 9.28
C PHE A 153 -20.42 -3.17 9.66
N CYS A 154 -20.60 -2.20 8.76
CA CYS A 154 -21.44 -1.02 8.97
C CYS A 154 -22.96 -1.30 8.88
N GLU A 155 -23.40 -2.48 8.45
CA GLU A 155 -24.84 -2.77 8.30
C GLU A 155 -25.60 -2.79 9.62
N ARG A 156 -24.91 -3.16 10.71
CA ARG A 156 -25.49 -3.21 12.06
C ARG A 156 -24.67 -2.34 13.02
N PRO A 157 -25.30 -1.63 13.96
CA PRO A 157 -24.57 -0.88 14.97
C PRO A 157 -23.76 -1.81 15.88
N VAL A 158 -22.83 -1.22 16.62
CA VAL A 158 -22.08 -1.86 17.71
C VAL A 158 -22.70 -1.39 19.02
N GLN A 159 -23.08 -2.33 19.89
CA GLN A 159 -23.48 -2.02 21.27
C GLN A 159 -22.22 -2.03 22.14
N MET A 160 -22.06 -1.14 23.11
CA MET A 160 -20.91 -1.15 24.05
C MET A 160 -21.43 -1.38 25.47
N GLU A 161 -21.01 -2.46 26.13
CA GLU A 161 -21.55 -2.87 27.45
C GLU A 161 -21.34 -1.82 28.56
N ASP A 162 -20.25 -1.04 28.51
CA ASP A 162 -19.82 -0.17 29.63
C ASP A 162 -20.02 1.33 29.41
N LYS A 163 -20.47 1.76 28.22
CA LYS A 163 -20.73 3.17 27.94
C LYS A 163 -21.95 3.30 27.03
N ILE A 164 -23.04 3.71 27.66
CA ILE A 164 -24.28 4.19 27.03
C ILE A 164 -25.12 3.03 26.47
N GLU A 165 -26.42 3.01 26.75
CA GLU A 165 -27.42 2.17 26.07
C GLU A 165 -27.54 2.48 24.56
N GLU A 166 -26.60 3.21 23.97
CA GLU A 166 -26.65 3.74 22.62
C GLU A 166 -25.89 2.86 21.63
N GLU A 167 -26.63 2.45 20.60
CA GLU A 167 -26.11 1.83 19.40
C GLU A 167 -25.13 2.75 18.68
N ILE A 168 -23.87 2.32 18.54
CA ILE A 168 -22.85 3.06 17.78
C ILE A 168 -22.96 2.68 16.31
N TYR A 169 -23.39 3.65 15.49
CA TYR A 169 -23.46 3.49 14.05
C TYR A 169 -22.12 3.82 13.39
N PHE A 170 -21.75 2.99 12.42
CA PHE A 170 -20.56 3.17 11.59
C PHE A 170 -20.95 3.43 10.14
N SER A 171 -20.12 4.23 9.47
CA SER A 171 -20.23 4.55 8.06
C SER A 171 -18.94 4.18 7.32
N PRO A 172 -19.06 3.50 6.17
CA PRO A 172 -17.90 3.09 5.39
C PRO A 172 -17.27 4.31 4.73
N LEU A 173 -15.96 4.42 4.85
CA LEU A 173 -15.13 5.43 4.21
C LEU A 173 -14.10 4.74 3.33
N ARG A 174 -13.94 5.25 2.11
CA ARG A 174 -12.96 4.74 1.16
C ARG A 174 -12.06 5.87 0.66
N SER A 175 -10.77 5.56 0.52
CA SER A 175 -9.78 6.45 -0.08
C SER A 175 -8.79 5.59 -0.84
N GLN A 176 -9.02 5.41 -2.13
CA GLN A 176 -8.26 4.48 -2.97
C GLN A 176 -8.32 3.04 -2.41
N ASN A 177 -7.20 2.54 -1.89
CA ASN A 177 -7.06 1.19 -1.33
C ASN A 177 -7.25 1.14 0.19
N ILE A 178 -7.47 2.29 0.84
CA ILE A 178 -7.74 2.34 2.28
C ILE A 178 -9.25 2.27 2.50
N CYS A 179 -9.69 1.21 3.18
CA CYS A 179 -11.08 1.00 3.56
C CYS A 179 -11.21 1.13 5.07
N GLU A 180 -12.13 1.97 5.51
CA GLU A 180 -12.38 2.25 6.92
C GLU A 180 -13.88 2.16 7.23
N ALA A 181 -14.20 1.86 8.49
CA ALA A 181 -15.50 2.11 9.06
C ALA A 181 -15.33 3.12 10.20
N MET A 182 -15.95 4.29 10.07
CA MET A 182 -15.86 5.37 11.06
C MET A 182 -17.21 5.53 11.76
N SER A 183 -17.20 5.59 13.10
CA SER A 183 -18.41 5.90 13.86
C SER A 183 -18.86 7.33 13.64
N GLU A 184 -20.11 7.64 14.00
CA GLU A 184 -20.48 9.02 14.25
C GLU A 184 -19.59 9.66 15.34
N PRO A 185 -19.43 11.01 15.35
CA PRO A 185 -18.69 11.68 16.41
C PRO A 185 -19.34 11.46 17.79
N ILE A 186 -18.56 10.92 18.72
CA ILE A 186 -18.89 10.66 20.11
C ILE A 186 -18.24 11.75 20.96
N LYS A 187 -19.00 12.27 21.92
CA LYS A 187 -18.52 13.26 22.88
C LYS A 187 -17.86 12.55 24.07
N ASP A 188 -16.57 12.80 24.31
CA ASP A 188 -15.88 12.30 25.49
C ASP A 188 -16.43 13.01 26.74
N GLU A 189 -16.93 12.25 27.71
CA GLU A 189 -17.53 12.82 28.92
C GLU A 189 -16.55 13.64 29.75
N LYS A 190 -15.26 13.28 29.76
CA LYS A 190 -14.25 13.92 30.61
C LYS A 190 -13.70 15.18 29.96
N THR A 191 -13.33 15.12 28.69
CA THR A 191 -12.72 16.27 28.00
C THR A 191 -13.75 17.13 27.28
N GLN A 192 -14.97 16.65 27.10
CA GLN A 192 -16.02 17.27 26.29
C GLN A 192 -15.64 17.41 24.80
N ASP A 193 -14.57 16.73 24.37
CA ASP A 193 -14.11 16.69 22.98
C ASP A 193 -14.85 15.62 22.17
N PHE A 194 -15.01 15.87 20.88
CA PHE A 194 -15.53 14.91 19.92
C PHE A 194 -14.42 14.05 19.30
N PHE A 195 -14.68 12.74 19.21
CA PHE A 195 -13.86 11.77 18.49
C PHE A 195 -14.75 10.74 17.78
N ALA A 196 -14.21 9.95 16.87
CA ALA A 196 -14.90 8.81 16.27
C ALA A 196 -14.04 7.55 16.39
N TYR A 197 -14.65 6.39 16.67
CA TYR A 197 -13.97 5.11 16.51
C TYR A 197 -13.75 4.82 15.04
N VAL A 198 -12.59 4.25 14.70
CA VAL A 198 -12.25 3.90 13.32
C VAL A 198 -11.70 2.48 13.28
N TYR A 199 -12.37 1.63 12.50
CA TYR A 199 -11.78 0.39 11.99
C TYR A 199 -11.10 0.71 10.66
N ARG A 200 -9.91 0.16 10.47
CA ARG A 200 -9.24 0.13 9.17
C ARG A 200 -8.99 -1.32 8.78
N PHE A 201 -9.38 -1.62 7.54
CA PHE A 201 -9.30 -2.92 6.92
C PHE A 201 -8.28 -2.87 5.80
N GLU A 202 -7.36 -3.82 5.79
CA GLU A 202 -6.32 -3.92 4.77
C GLU A 202 -6.11 -5.39 4.42
N CYS A 203 -6.18 -5.71 3.13
CA CYS A 203 -5.88 -7.04 2.65
C CYS A 203 -4.40 -7.09 2.29
N ILE A 204 -3.68 -8.00 2.93
CA ILE A 204 -2.24 -8.22 2.76
C ILE A 204 -1.99 -9.65 2.31
N THR A 205 -0.78 -9.94 1.83
CA THR A 205 -0.31 -11.31 1.61
C THR A 205 0.88 -11.60 2.52
N ARG A 206 1.16 -12.88 2.76
CA ARG A 206 2.32 -13.31 3.54
C ARG A 206 3.51 -13.54 2.61
N ALA A 207 4.70 -13.09 2.99
CA ALA A 207 5.89 -13.32 2.17
C ALA A 207 6.11 -14.83 1.96
N GLY A 208 6.13 -15.27 0.69
CA GLY A 208 6.23 -16.68 0.30
C GLY A 208 4.89 -17.43 0.18
N GLU A 209 3.79 -16.86 0.68
CA GLU A 209 2.44 -17.43 0.59
C GLU A 209 1.51 -16.40 -0.07
N ASN A 210 1.10 -16.66 -1.31
CA ASN A 210 0.18 -15.80 -2.07
C ASN A 210 -1.28 -15.85 -1.57
N THR A 211 -1.50 -16.20 -0.31
CA THR A 211 -2.81 -16.29 0.32
C THR A 211 -3.20 -14.92 0.90
N PRO A 212 -4.41 -14.42 0.59
CA PRO A 212 -4.88 -13.14 1.13
C PRO A 212 -5.25 -13.25 2.62
N LEU A 213 -4.79 -12.28 3.40
CA LEU A 213 -5.05 -12.11 4.84
C LEU A 213 -5.64 -10.73 5.11
N LEU A 214 -6.47 -10.61 6.15
CA LEU A 214 -7.10 -9.36 6.52
C LEU A 214 -6.48 -8.81 7.79
N ASN A 215 -5.84 -7.64 7.69
CA ASN A 215 -5.47 -6.83 8.83
C ASN A 215 -6.64 -5.95 9.26
N VAL A 216 -6.97 -6.03 10.54
CA VAL A 216 -7.96 -5.18 11.19
C VAL A 216 -7.28 -4.38 12.29
N SER A 217 -7.38 -3.06 12.20
CA SER A 217 -6.86 -2.15 13.21
C SER A 217 -7.94 -1.20 13.71
N VAL A 218 -7.92 -0.92 15.01
CA VAL A 218 -8.91 -0.06 15.67
C VAL A 218 -8.22 1.11 16.36
N GLY A 219 -8.74 2.30 16.11
CA GLY A 219 -8.27 3.54 16.70
C GLY A 219 -9.38 4.56 16.90
N ILE A 220 -8.96 5.79 17.22
CA ILE A 220 -9.85 6.94 17.26
C ILE A 220 -9.38 8.00 16.27
N ARG A 221 -10.33 8.66 15.61
CA ARG A 221 -10.12 9.86 14.82
C ARG A 221 -10.60 11.06 15.64
N ARG A 222 -9.77 12.10 15.68
CA ARG A 222 -10.09 13.37 16.34
C ARG A 222 -10.42 14.43 15.30
N PHE A 223 -11.10 15.48 15.72
CA PHE A 223 -11.49 16.59 14.86
C PHE A 223 -10.99 17.91 15.44
N TYR A 224 -10.80 18.91 14.57
CA TYR A 224 -10.68 20.29 15.01
C TYR A 224 -12.01 20.74 15.62
N GLN A 225 -11.95 21.39 16.77
CA GLN A 225 -13.11 21.80 17.55
C GLN A 225 -13.01 23.22 18.10
N GLU A 226 -11.82 23.82 18.06
CA GLU A 226 -11.58 25.17 18.54
C GLU A 226 -10.78 25.95 17.50
N TYR A 227 -11.11 27.24 17.37
CA TYR A 227 -10.37 28.20 16.57
C TYR A 227 -9.30 28.86 17.45
N ASN A 228 -8.04 28.47 17.27
CA ASN A 228 -6.94 28.94 18.12
C ASN A 228 -5.90 29.81 17.37
N HIS A 229 -6.24 30.38 16.20
CA HIS A 229 -5.30 31.18 15.40
C HIS A 229 -5.98 32.44 14.86
N PRO A 230 -5.40 33.66 14.96
CA PRO A 230 -6.05 34.89 14.49
C PRO A 230 -6.23 34.98 12.97
N ASP A 231 -5.38 34.33 12.16
CA ASP A 231 -5.47 34.33 10.69
C ASP A 231 -6.00 33.00 10.10
N ILE A 232 -7.23 33.00 9.59
CA ILE A 232 -7.88 31.89 8.87
C ILE A 232 -7.03 31.35 7.69
N PRO A 233 -6.39 32.19 6.85
CA PRO A 233 -5.62 31.69 5.70
C PRO A 233 -4.40 30.84 6.09
N LEU A 234 -3.91 30.91 7.33
CA LEU A 234 -2.71 30.20 7.76
C LEU A 234 -2.98 28.77 8.27
N LEU A 235 -4.24 28.35 8.39
CA LEU A 235 -4.63 27.05 8.96
C LEU A 235 -4.19 25.85 8.13
N LEU A 236 -3.93 26.00 6.83
CA LEU A 236 -3.44 24.92 5.98
C LEU A 236 -1.90 24.98 5.87
N ARG A 237 -1.20 23.94 6.38
CA ARG A 237 0.26 23.77 6.20
C ARG A 237 0.59 23.41 4.75
N ARG A 238 -0.32 22.71 4.07
CA ARG A 238 -0.23 22.35 2.63
C ARG A 238 -1.32 23.07 1.85
N LYS A 239 -1.09 23.34 0.55
CA LYS A 239 -2.10 23.98 -0.31
C LYS A 239 -3.46 23.27 -0.40
N ARG A 240 -3.59 22.03 0.11
CA ARG A 240 -4.80 21.19 0.03
C ARG A 240 -5.10 20.54 1.38
N GLY A 241 -6.38 20.48 1.73
CA GLY A 241 -6.93 19.82 2.92
C GLY A 241 -8.08 18.86 2.59
N MET A 242 -8.63 18.21 3.61
CA MET A 242 -9.69 17.22 3.48
C MET A 242 -10.73 17.38 4.58
N ILE A 243 -12.00 17.33 4.19
CA ILE A 243 -13.13 17.47 5.11
C ILE A 243 -14.09 16.28 4.88
N LEU A 244 -14.75 15.85 5.94
CA LEU A 244 -15.80 14.83 5.87
C LEU A 244 -17.15 15.51 6.05
N ILE A 245 -18.10 15.22 5.17
CA ILE A 245 -19.43 15.86 5.21
C ILE A 245 -20.48 14.77 5.25
N SER A 246 -21.44 14.91 6.16
CA SER A 246 -22.55 13.99 6.22
C SER A 246 -23.46 14.17 5.00
N THR A 247 -23.96 13.05 4.50
CA THR A 247 -24.98 12.95 3.47
C THR A 247 -26.11 12.07 4.02
N PRO A 248 -27.37 12.37 3.71
CA PRO A 248 -28.50 11.54 4.14
C PRO A 248 -28.35 10.13 3.55
N ASP A 249 -28.45 9.09 4.38
CA ASP A 249 -28.51 7.71 3.89
C ASP A 249 -29.86 7.49 3.21
N SER A 250 -29.83 7.17 1.92
CA SER A 250 -31.04 6.99 1.12
C SER A 250 -31.71 5.63 1.34
N ALA A 251 -31.07 4.72 2.08
CA ALA A 251 -31.62 3.41 2.42
C ALA A 251 -32.05 3.37 3.90
N LEU A 252 -33.36 3.49 4.12
CA LEU A 252 -34.17 3.10 5.29
C LEU A 252 -33.59 3.38 6.70
N ASN A 253 -34.38 4.17 7.46
CA ASN A 253 -34.16 4.75 8.79
C ASN A 253 -33.28 6.02 8.83
N ASN A 254 -33.97 7.16 9.01
CA ASN A 254 -33.46 8.55 9.13
C ASN A 254 -32.43 8.80 10.25
N LYS A 255 -31.86 7.77 10.88
CA LYS A 255 -30.91 7.90 11.99
C LYS A 255 -29.45 7.78 11.57
N LYS A 256 -29.15 7.20 10.40
CA LYS A 256 -27.76 6.90 9.99
C LYS A 256 -27.20 7.96 9.06
N LEU A 257 -26.09 8.60 9.45
CA LEU A 257 -25.38 9.55 8.59
C LEU A 257 -24.23 8.87 7.85
N ARG A 258 -24.21 8.99 6.52
CA ARG A 258 -23.04 8.61 5.70
C ARG A 258 -22.11 9.79 5.56
N PHE A 259 -20.80 9.54 5.54
CA PHE A 259 -19.82 10.61 5.35
C PHE A 259 -19.13 10.46 3.99
N VAL A 260 -19.05 11.56 3.25
CA VAL A 260 -18.27 11.65 2.01
C VAL A 260 -17.01 12.49 2.24
N LYS A 261 -15.94 12.17 1.51
CA LYS A 261 -14.64 12.82 1.65
C LYS A 261 -14.44 13.85 0.54
N LEU A 262 -14.45 15.13 0.89
CA LEU A 262 -14.24 16.21 -0.07
C LEU A 262 -12.91 16.93 0.19
N LYS A 263 -12.31 17.45 -0.88
CA LYS A 263 -11.00 18.11 -0.83
C LYS A 263 -11.13 19.62 -1.03
N VAL A 264 -10.48 20.36 -0.13
CA VAL A 264 -10.42 21.83 -0.13
C VAL A 264 -9.01 22.29 -0.41
N GLN A 265 -8.86 23.55 -0.79
CA GLN A 265 -7.57 24.20 -0.99
C GLN A 265 -7.58 25.61 -0.42
N GLN A 266 -6.38 26.10 -0.12
CA GLN A 266 -6.18 27.44 0.38
C GLN A 266 -6.64 28.48 -0.66
N ALA A 267 -7.34 29.51 -0.20
CA ALA A 267 -7.67 30.71 -0.96
C ALA A 267 -6.94 31.93 -0.38
N THR A 268 -7.03 33.08 -1.05
CA THR A 268 -6.45 34.35 -0.56
C THR A 268 -7.01 34.71 0.81
N ASN A 269 -8.33 34.54 0.96
CA ASN A 269 -9.05 34.64 2.23
C ASN A 269 -9.71 33.27 2.45
N GLY A 270 -9.27 32.53 3.49
CA GLY A 270 -9.90 31.28 3.89
C GLY A 270 -9.68 30.06 2.98
N MET A 271 -10.74 29.27 2.76
CA MET A 271 -10.72 28.02 2.00
C MET A 271 -11.70 28.02 0.84
N LYS A 272 -11.34 27.30 -0.22
CA LYS A 272 -12.25 27.02 -1.33
C LYS A 272 -12.20 25.57 -1.72
N TRP A 273 -13.30 25.08 -2.28
CA TRP A 273 -13.32 23.80 -2.96
C TRP A 273 -12.25 23.75 -4.05
N ILE A 274 -11.54 22.63 -4.13
CA ILE A 274 -10.69 22.35 -5.29
C ILE A 274 -11.58 22.35 -6.54
N LYS A 275 -11.06 22.86 -7.67
CA LYS A 275 -11.83 23.04 -8.92
C LYS A 275 -12.72 21.83 -9.27
N ILE A 276 -12.18 20.62 -9.12
CA ILE A 276 -12.85 19.35 -9.44
C ILE A 276 -14.00 19.02 -8.48
N PHE A 277 -13.96 19.52 -7.24
CA PHE A 277 -14.98 19.28 -6.20
C PHE A 277 -16.06 20.38 -6.14
N ARG A 278 -15.92 21.47 -6.90
CA ARG A 278 -16.83 22.63 -6.82
C ARG A 278 -18.25 22.32 -7.20
N ASN A 279 -18.43 21.60 -8.30
CA ASN A 279 -19.75 21.22 -8.78
C ASN A 279 -20.21 19.93 -8.10
N LEU A 280 -19.26 19.11 -7.68
CA LEU A 280 -19.52 17.83 -7.03
C LEU A 280 -20.22 17.97 -5.67
N LYS A 281 -19.94 19.05 -4.94
CA LYS A 281 -20.66 19.34 -3.70
C LYS A 281 -22.16 19.55 -3.97
N ASP A 282 -22.52 20.09 -5.15
CA ASP A 282 -23.91 20.40 -5.48
C ASP A 282 -24.69 19.11 -5.77
N ASP A 283 -24.05 18.07 -6.35
CA ASP A 283 -24.68 16.76 -6.59
C ASP A 283 -25.04 16.02 -5.29
N PHE A 284 -24.28 16.25 -4.23
CA PHE A 284 -24.60 15.76 -2.89
C PHE A 284 -25.56 16.68 -2.13
N HIS A 285 -26.09 17.72 -2.78
CA HIS A 285 -26.93 18.75 -2.17
C HIS A 285 -26.25 19.49 -1.01
N ILE A 286 -24.91 19.58 -1.04
CA ILE A 286 -24.10 20.30 -0.04
C ILE A 286 -23.98 21.80 -0.42
N GLY A 287 -24.26 22.13 -1.68
CA GLY A 287 -24.14 23.48 -2.23
C GLY A 287 -24.96 24.54 -1.51
N GLY A 288 -24.31 25.58 -0.98
CA GLY A 288 -24.98 26.68 -0.28
C GLY A 288 -25.27 26.41 1.20
N GLU A 289 -25.25 25.14 1.63
CA GLU A 289 -25.46 24.75 3.03
C GLU A 289 -24.17 24.78 3.87
N VAL A 290 -23.01 24.76 3.20
CA VAL A 290 -21.70 24.67 3.85
C VAL A 290 -20.79 25.82 3.45
N GLU A 291 -20.57 26.74 4.40
CA GLU A 291 -19.64 27.87 4.26
C GLU A 291 -18.26 27.49 4.83
N LEU A 292 -17.29 27.25 3.93
CA LEU A 292 -15.96 26.74 4.30
C LEU A 292 -15.19 27.63 5.29
N ASP A 293 -15.39 28.94 5.21
CA ASP A 293 -14.73 29.90 6.11
C ASP A 293 -15.37 29.87 7.49
N HIS A 294 -16.71 29.78 7.56
CA HIS A 294 -17.46 29.63 8.81
C HIS A 294 -17.12 28.32 9.55
N ILE A 295 -16.87 27.22 8.83
CA ILE A 295 -16.46 25.94 9.44
C ILE A 295 -15.13 26.09 10.19
N LEU A 296 -14.21 26.92 9.70
CA LEU A 296 -12.93 27.11 10.37
C LEU A 296 -13.09 27.91 11.66
N GLU A 297 -14.00 28.88 11.67
CA GLU A 297 -14.30 29.70 12.84
C GLU A 297 -15.10 28.91 13.89
N TYR A 298 -16.05 28.07 13.45
CA TYR A 298 -17.00 27.35 14.31
C TYR A 298 -17.05 25.84 14.06
N PRO A 299 -15.91 25.11 14.09
CA PRO A 299 -15.89 23.69 13.71
C PRO A 299 -16.71 22.80 14.64
N LYS A 300 -16.86 23.16 15.92
CA LYS A 300 -17.66 22.41 16.89
C LYS A 300 -19.15 22.43 16.57
N ASP A 301 -19.67 23.56 16.08
CA ASP A 301 -21.08 23.73 15.74
C ASP A 301 -21.45 22.83 14.56
N TYR A 302 -20.55 22.71 13.58
CA TYR A 302 -20.72 21.77 12.47
C TYR A 302 -20.58 20.30 12.86
N ILE A 303 -19.86 19.95 13.94
CA ILE A 303 -19.84 18.58 14.46
C ILE A 303 -21.20 18.24 15.11
N MET A 304 -21.80 19.23 15.78
CA MET A 304 -23.09 19.10 16.47
C MET A 304 -24.31 19.33 15.56
N GLY A 305 -24.10 19.66 14.27
CA GLY A 305 -25.16 19.94 13.32
C GLY A 305 -26.17 18.80 13.18
N THR A 306 -27.46 19.13 13.08
CA THR A 306 -28.55 18.16 12.95
C THR A 306 -28.88 17.83 11.49
N ASN A 307 -28.72 18.78 10.57
CA ASN A 307 -29.01 18.59 9.14
C ASN A 307 -27.75 18.16 8.36
N ILE A 308 -26.66 18.92 8.51
CA ILE A 308 -25.35 18.59 7.97
C ILE A 308 -24.32 18.62 9.10
N LYS A 309 -23.62 17.51 9.28
CA LYS A 309 -22.38 17.44 10.06
C LYS A 309 -21.18 17.61 9.16
N VAL A 310 -20.28 18.53 9.51
CA VAL A 310 -18.98 18.68 8.85
C VAL A 310 -17.87 18.41 9.85
N LEU A 311 -17.00 17.47 9.51
CA LEU A 311 -15.88 17.09 10.34
C LEU A 311 -14.58 17.52 9.66
N LEU A 312 -13.72 18.17 10.43
CA LEU A 312 -12.35 18.50 10.04
C LEU A 312 -11.38 17.53 10.75
N PRO A 313 -10.95 16.43 10.10
CA PRO A 313 -10.08 15.46 10.75
C PRO A 313 -8.75 16.09 11.17
N TYR A 314 -8.37 15.86 12.42
CA TYR A 314 -7.13 16.37 12.97
C TYR A 314 -5.92 15.77 12.24
N ASN A 315 -5.08 16.63 11.65
CA ASN A 315 -3.88 16.20 10.92
C ASN A 315 -2.82 17.30 10.87
N GLU A 316 -1.80 17.21 11.73
CA GLU A 316 -0.69 18.16 11.84
C GLU A 316 0.19 18.27 10.57
N ARG A 317 0.11 17.29 9.66
CA ARG A 317 0.80 17.36 8.36
C ARG A 317 0.06 18.24 7.35
N ILE A 318 -1.25 18.39 7.53
CA ILE A 318 -2.14 19.12 6.62
C ILE A 318 -2.47 20.50 7.16
N TYR A 319 -2.71 20.62 8.47
CA TYR A 319 -3.13 21.85 9.12
C TYR A 319 -2.05 22.37 10.08
N LYS A 320 -1.92 23.70 10.21
CA LYS A 320 -1.02 24.34 11.19
C LYS A 320 -1.72 24.43 12.53
N VAL A 321 -1.04 24.01 13.59
CA VAL A 321 -1.58 24.05 14.97
C VAL A 321 -0.48 24.46 15.93
N GLN A 322 -0.79 25.40 16.83
CA GLN A 322 -0.08 25.57 18.11
C GLN A 322 -1.05 25.21 19.25
N GLY A 323 -0.58 24.47 20.26
CA GLY A 323 -1.30 24.32 21.55
C GLY A 323 -2.00 23.00 21.84
N THR A 324 -2.46 22.22 20.85
CA THR A 324 -3.12 20.93 21.11
C THR A 324 -2.11 19.76 21.08
N LYS A 325 -1.47 19.48 22.22
CA LYS A 325 -0.76 18.21 22.42
C LYS A 325 -1.78 17.07 22.49
N ILE A 326 -1.67 16.08 21.60
CA ILE A 326 -2.41 14.82 21.69
C ILE A 326 -2.11 14.18 23.05
N LYS A 327 -3.11 14.01 23.93
CA LYS A 327 -2.89 13.49 25.29
C LYS A 327 -3.11 11.98 25.43
N CYS A 328 -4.14 11.37 24.80
CA CYS A 328 -4.39 9.92 24.90
C CYS A 328 -4.95 9.31 23.60
N GLY A 329 -4.56 8.07 23.30
CA GLY A 329 -5.15 7.24 22.23
C GLY A 329 -6.46 6.57 22.67
N ILE A 330 -6.95 5.62 21.87
CA ILE A 330 -8.08 4.76 22.26
C ILE A 330 -7.79 4.03 23.57
N LYS A 331 -8.78 3.90 24.45
CA LYS A 331 -8.67 3.13 25.69
C LYS A 331 -8.46 1.64 25.35
N VAL A 332 -7.64 0.95 26.13
CA VAL A 332 -7.34 -0.48 25.92
C VAL A 332 -8.62 -1.33 25.99
N GLU A 333 -9.50 -1.03 26.93
CA GLU A 333 -10.79 -1.69 27.12
C GLU A 333 -11.70 -1.51 25.90
N ASP A 334 -11.94 -0.26 25.48
CA ASP A 334 -12.71 0.06 24.26
C ASP A 334 -12.14 -0.68 23.04
N ARG A 335 -10.81 -0.73 22.90
CA ARG A 335 -10.17 -1.45 21.79
C ARG A 335 -10.41 -2.96 21.85
N LYS A 336 -10.25 -3.59 23.02
CA LYS A 336 -10.49 -5.03 23.21
C LYS A 336 -11.94 -5.39 22.90
N TYR A 337 -12.87 -4.55 23.34
CA TYR A 337 -14.29 -4.72 23.05
C TYR A 337 -14.58 -4.63 21.55
N LEU A 338 -14.12 -3.56 20.89
CA LEU A 338 -14.30 -3.38 19.44
C LEU A 338 -13.72 -4.53 18.61
N PHE A 339 -12.57 -5.07 19.02
CA PHE A 339 -12.03 -6.27 18.37
C PHE A 339 -12.92 -7.51 18.54
N LYS A 340 -13.46 -7.72 19.74
CA LYS A 340 -14.41 -8.82 20.01
C LYS A 340 -15.67 -8.69 19.15
N GLU A 341 -16.21 -7.47 19.01
CA GLU A 341 -17.37 -7.19 18.15
C GLU A 341 -17.10 -7.51 16.68
N PHE A 342 -15.91 -7.17 16.18
CA PHE A 342 -15.51 -7.56 14.84
C PHE A 342 -15.46 -9.09 14.70
N GLN A 343 -14.86 -9.80 15.64
CA GLN A 343 -14.79 -11.27 15.62
C GLN A 343 -16.18 -11.93 15.68
N GLN A 344 -17.11 -11.34 16.44
CA GLN A 344 -18.50 -11.83 16.52
C GLN A 344 -19.30 -11.57 15.23
N LYS A 345 -19.01 -10.49 14.52
CA LYS A 345 -19.64 -10.22 13.21
C LYS A 345 -19.07 -11.12 12.11
N PHE A 346 -17.78 -11.44 12.19
CA PHE A 346 -17.05 -12.22 11.19
C PHE A 346 -16.54 -13.55 11.78
N THR A 347 -17.45 -14.37 12.30
CA THR A 347 -17.13 -15.66 12.95
C THR A 347 -16.51 -16.69 11.99
N TYR A 348 -16.75 -16.52 10.70
CA TYR A 348 -16.20 -17.36 9.63
C TYR A 348 -14.74 -17.03 9.28
N PHE A 349 -14.20 -15.91 9.78
CA PHE A 349 -12.78 -15.60 9.65
C PHE A 349 -11.98 -16.23 10.77
N THR A 350 -10.86 -16.85 10.42
CA THR A 350 -9.98 -17.50 11.41
C THR A 350 -8.94 -16.50 11.89
N LEU A 351 -8.98 -16.14 13.18
CA LEU A 351 -7.96 -15.27 13.78
C LEU A 351 -6.62 -16.02 13.81
N LEU A 352 -5.58 -15.37 13.30
CA LEU A 352 -4.23 -15.89 13.40
C LEU A 352 -3.72 -15.77 14.84
N PRO A 353 -3.10 -16.84 15.39
CA PRO A 353 -2.62 -16.84 16.75
C PRO A 353 -1.52 -15.79 16.96
N GLU A 354 -1.43 -15.24 18.17
CA GLU A 354 -0.35 -14.31 18.53
C GLU A 354 1.02 -14.95 18.29
N CYS A 355 1.94 -14.18 17.71
CA CYS A 355 3.33 -14.61 17.53
C CYS A 355 3.92 -14.96 18.89
N LYS A 356 4.56 -16.13 19.00
CA LYS A 356 5.35 -16.47 20.18
C LYS A 356 6.43 -15.40 20.36
N LYS A 357 6.60 -14.92 21.59
CA LYS A 357 7.63 -13.94 21.93
C LYS A 357 8.99 -14.51 21.51
N ILE A 358 9.60 -13.90 20.49
CA ILE A 358 10.95 -14.24 20.08
C ILE A 358 11.85 -13.71 21.19
N VAL A 359 12.46 -14.63 21.96
CA VAL A 359 13.60 -14.28 22.79
C VAL A 359 14.68 -13.89 21.79
N THR A 360 15.13 -12.64 21.78
CA THR A 360 16.35 -12.26 21.05
C THR A 360 17.51 -12.59 21.97
N ASN A 361 18.35 -13.56 21.60
CA ASN A 361 19.61 -13.74 22.32
C ASN A 361 20.51 -12.58 21.90
N ASN A 362 20.96 -11.77 22.85
CA ASN A 362 21.92 -10.69 22.60
C ASN A 362 23.34 -11.23 22.42
N GLU A 363 23.49 -12.50 22.05
CA GLU A 363 24.78 -13.08 21.72
C GLU A 363 25.11 -12.64 20.30
N ASP A 364 26.16 -11.81 20.16
CA ASP A 364 26.74 -11.35 18.89
C ASP A 364 27.35 -12.50 18.04
N GLU A 365 27.01 -13.76 18.34
CA GLU A 365 27.45 -14.91 17.57
C GLU A 365 26.76 -14.90 16.19
N LEU A 366 27.56 -14.64 15.16
CA LEU A 366 27.10 -14.63 13.77
C LEU A 366 26.98 -16.04 13.19
N PHE A 367 27.80 -16.98 13.66
CA PHE A 367 28.02 -18.29 13.02
C PHE A 367 27.80 -19.49 13.93
N PRO A 368 27.47 -20.67 13.37
CA PRO A 368 27.02 -20.93 12.00
C PRO A 368 25.75 -20.18 11.60
N LEU A 369 25.67 -19.80 10.33
CA LEU A 369 24.46 -19.27 9.69
C LEU A 369 23.38 -20.36 9.56
N ILE A 370 22.11 -20.00 9.54
CA ILE A 370 21.01 -20.92 9.24
C ILE A 370 20.82 -20.93 7.72
N ALA A 371 20.99 -22.07 7.08
CA ALA A 371 20.81 -22.21 5.63
C ALA A 371 19.35 -22.49 5.24
N PRO A 372 18.89 -22.09 4.04
CA PRO A 372 17.60 -22.49 3.51
C PRO A 372 17.45 -24.01 3.44
N LYS A 373 16.28 -24.55 3.83
CA LYS A 373 16.01 -25.99 3.80
C LYS A 373 16.19 -26.56 2.39
N GLY A 374 16.96 -27.63 2.27
CA GLY A 374 17.18 -28.35 1.00
C GLY A 374 18.21 -27.70 0.06
N LEU A 375 18.88 -26.62 0.47
CA LEU A 375 19.93 -26.00 -0.34
C LEU A 375 21.27 -26.70 -0.09
N GLU A 376 21.72 -27.51 -1.05
CA GLU A 376 23.00 -28.22 -0.96
C GLU A 376 24.16 -27.44 -1.60
N THR A 377 23.87 -26.71 -2.67
CA THR A 377 24.88 -25.99 -3.46
C THR A 377 24.45 -24.56 -3.77
N LEU A 378 25.43 -23.66 -3.80
CA LEU A 378 25.24 -22.25 -4.07
C LEU A 378 26.35 -21.75 -5.01
N THR A 379 26.00 -20.95 -6.01
CA THR A 379 26.98 -20.36 -6.93
C THR A 379 27.09 -18.85 -6.69
N LEU A 380 28.32 -18.39 -6.44
CA LEU A 380 28.68 -16.97 -6.41
C LEU A 380 29.47 -16.62 -7.66
N GLU A 381 28.84 -15.85 -8.55
CA GLU A 381 29.45 -15.30 -9.73
C GLU A 381 30.16 -13.99 -9.38
N VAL A 382 31.48 -13.97 -9.51
CA VAL A 382 32.31 -12.78 -9.31
C VAL A 382 32.54 -12.13 -10.67
N TRP A 383 31.93 -10.97 -10.87
CA TRP A 383 32.04 -10.19 -12.08
C TRP A 383 33.04 -9.06 -11.88
N SER A 384 34.30 -9.31 -12.24
CA SER A 384 35.41 -8.40 -12.02
C SER A 384 36.54 -8.65 -13.01
N GLU A 385 37.27 -7.59 -13.35
CA GLU A 385 38.55 -7.69 -14.06
C GLU A 385 39.71 -8.06 -13.12
N ASN A 386 39.72 -7.53 -11.89
CA ASN A 386 40.96 -7.42 -11.11
C ASN A 386 40.87 -7.71 -9.60
N ILE A 387 39.67 -7.90 -9.03
CA ILE A 387 39.53 -8.09 -7.55
C ILE A 387 39.08 -9.49 -7.13
N SER A 388 39.12 -10.46 -8.05
CA SER A 388 38.63 -11.82 -7.79
C SER A 388 39.45 -12.56 -6.73
N MET A 389 40.77 -12.32 -6.67
CA MET A 389 41.64 -12.95 -5.67
C MET A 389 41.40 -12.36 -4.27
N GLU A 390 41.20 -11.05 -4.17
CA GLU A 390 40.87 -10.35 -2.93
C GLU A 390 39.53 -10.81 -2.35
N ILE A 391 38.57 -11.15 -3.23
CA ILE A 391 37.27 -11.69 -2.81
C ILE A 391 37.43 -13.08 -2.21
N GLU A 392 38.18 -13.97 -2.87
CA GLU A 392 38.43 -15.31 -2.34
C GLU A 392 39.27 -15.28 -1.06
N GLN A 393 40.28 -14.40 -0.98
CA GLN A 393 41.04 -14.21 0.25
C GLN A 393 40.15 -13.68 1.38
N ALA A 394 39.26 -12.73 1.10
CA ALA A 394 38.32 -12.19 2.08
C ALA A 394 37.35 -13.27 2.60
N LEU A 395 36.91 -14.18 1.73
CA LEU A 395 36.10 -15.35 2.08
C LEU A 395 36.87 -16.30 3.00
N MET A 396 38.10 -16.65 2.62
CA MET A 396 38.96 -17.59 3.36
C MET A 396 39.33 -17.07 4.75
N ASP A 397 39.65 -15.80 4.85
CA ASP A 397 40.04 -15.23 6.14
C ASP A 397 38.82 -15.01 7.05
N SER A 398 37.61 -15.01 6.49
CA SER A 398 36.36 -14.83 7.25
C SER A 398 35.89 -16.12 7.89
N GLU A 399 35.18 -15.98 9.01
CA GLU A 399 34.48 -17.11 9.66
C GLU A 399 33.30 -17.66 8.83
N LEU A 400 33.04 -17.12 7.63
CA LEU A 400 31.98 -17.56 6.72
C LEU A 400 32.30 -18.91 6.05
N VAL A 401 33.58 -19.26 5.93
CA VAL A 401 34.03 -20.52 5.31
C VAL A 401 34.56 -21.44 6.42
N LEU A 402 34.02 -22.66 6.51
CA LEU A 402 34.50 -23.70 7.42
C LEU A 402 35.69 -24.47 6.84
N ALA A 403 35.66 -24.76 5.54
CA ALA A 403 36.67 -25.57 4.87
C ALA A 403 36.71 -25.31 3.37
N THR A 404 37.88 -25.55 2.77
CA THR A 404 38.08 -25.52 1.31
C THR A 404 38.10 -26.94 0.78
N ILE A 405 37.24 -27.24 -0.19
CA ILE A 405 37.14 -28.57 -0.81
C ILE A 405 37.91 -28.63 -2.14
N GLY A 406 38.08 -27.48 -2.81
CA GLY A 406 38.84 -27.39 -4.06
C GLY A 406 39.16 -25.93 -4.41
N GLU A 407 39.78 -25.70 -5.58
CA GLU A 407 40.33 -24.40 -5.97
C GLU A 407 39.33 -23.24 -5.97
N SER A 408 38.03 -23.50 -6.16
CA SER A 408 36.97 -22.47 -6.08
C SER A 408 35.69 -23.02 -5.45
N SER A 409 35.84 -23.90 -4.47
CA SER A 409 34.73 -24.58 -3.80
C SER A 409 34.95 -24.63 -2.29
N TYR A 410 34.00 -24.05 -1.55
CA TYR A 410 34.10 -23.79 -0.12
C TYR A 410 32.87 -24.32 0.62
N VAL A 411 33.04 -24.79 1.84
CA VAL A 411 31.93 -25.13 2.75
C VAL A 411 31.60 -23.90 3.57
N LEU A 412 30.36 -23.44 3.49
CA LEU A 412 29.89 -22.33 4.32
C LEU A 412 29.76 -22.75 5.79
N ASN A 413 30.01 -21.80 6.69
CA ASN A 413 29.77 -21.95 8.11
C ASN A 413 28.29 -21.82 8.42
N THR A 414 27.57 -22.92 8.19
CA THR A 414 26.12 -23.03 8.29
C THR A 414 25.69 -24.21 9.15
N ASP A 415 24.45 -24.19 9.64
CA ASP A 415 23.84 -25.24 10.46
C ASP A 415 23.61 -26.57 9.71
N SER A 416 23.61 -26.50 8.38
CA SER A 416 23.68 -27.62 7.45
C SER A 416 24.76 -27.34 6.40
N PRO A 417 25.50 -28.35 5.90
CA PRO A 417 26.62 -28.11 5.00
C PRO A 417 26.15 -27.60 3.64
N VAL A 418 26.55 -26.38 3.27
CA VAL A 418 26.28 -25.80 1.95
C VAL A 418 27.58 -25.60 1.19
N LEU A 419 27.66 -26.14 -0.03
CA LEU A 419 28.79 -25.96 -0.92
C LEU A 419 28.67 -24.65 -1.72
N LEU A 420 29.53 -23.68 -1.44
CA LEU A 420 29.70 -22.47 -2.23
C LEU A 420 30.70 -22.70 -3.36
N LYS A 421 30.25 -22.59 -4.62
CA LYS A 421 31.08 -22.57 -5.82
C LYS A 421 31.28 -21.13 -6.29
N VAL A 422 32.52 -20.70 -6.42
CA VAL A 422 32.86 -19.38 -6.96
C VAL A 422 33.18 -19.51 -8.44
N VAL A 423 32.51 -18.72 -9.28
CA VAL A 423 32.76 -18.66 -10.73
C VAL A 423 33.11 -17.24 -11.10
N ARG A 424 34.13 -17.05 -11.95
CA ARG A 424 34.66 -15.73 -12.30
C ARG A 424 34.24 -15.36 -13.73
N PHE A 425 33.73 -14.14 -13.91
CA PHE A 425 33.36 -13.58 -15.20
C PHE A 425 34.00 -12.21 -15.42
N ASN A 426 34.40 -11.94 -16.66
CA ASN A 426 34.86 -10.62 -17.06
C ASN A 426 33.64 -9.68 -17.22
N ILE A 427 33.67 -8.55 -16.54
CA ILE A 427 32.59 -7.56 -16.51
C ILE A 427 32.65 -6.55 -17.68
N GLU A 428 33.77 -6.47 -18.43
CA GLU A 428 33.99 -5.49 -19.51
C GLU A 428 32.86 -5.48 -20.53
N LYS A 429 32.45 -6.66 -21.04
CA LYS A 429 31.39 -6.77 -22.05
C LYS A 429 30.05 -6.20 -21.57
N VAL A 430 29.77 -6.34 -20.28
CA VAL A 430 28.55 -5.81 -19.66
C VAL A 430 28.64 -4.29 -19.48
N LEU A 431 29.85 -3.76 -19.26
CA LEU A 431 30.10 -2.34 -19.01
C LEU A 431 30.36 -1.50 -20.28
N GLN A 432 30.62 -2.11 -21.43
CA GLN A 432 30.91 -1.38 -22.68
C GLN A 432 29.77 -0.46 -23.17
N ASN A 433 28.50 -0.80 -22.88
CA ASN A 433 27.33 0.01 -23.25
C ASN A 433 26.90 1.07 -22.20
N PRO A 434 26.90 0.80 -20.87
CA PRO A 434 26.44 1.79 -19.90
C PRO A 434 27.35 3.03 -19.73
N TYR A 435 28.64 3.00 -20.10
CA TYR A 435 29.56 4.14 -19.87
C TYR A 435 29.60 5.22 -20.99
N LYS A 436 28.82 5.09 -22.07
CA LYS A 436 28.67 6.16 -23.10
C LYS A 436 27.53 7.12 -22.72
N MET A 437 27.65 7.82 -21.58
CA MET A 437 26.55 8.59 -20.98
C MET A 437 26.48 10.06 -21.44
N GLN A 438 25.73 10.30 -22.53
CA GLN A 438 25.12 11.62 -22.83
C GLN A 438 23.57 11.57 -22.91
N TYR A 439 22.91 10.47 -22.50
CA TYR A 439 21.54 10.18 -22.97
C TYR A 439 20.42 10.22 -21.91
N CYS A 440 19.19 10.44 -22.41
CA CYS A 440 17.94 10.70 -21.69
C CYS A 440 17.26 9.42 -21.13
N GLN A 441 16.42 9.55 -20.09
CA GLN A 441 15.58 8.48 -19.50
C GLN A 441 14.82 7.62 -20.54
N LYS A 442 14.53 8.17 -21.72
CA LYS A 442 13.85 7.49 -22.83
C LYS A 442 14.54 6.19 -23.29
N TYR A 443 15.85 6.04 -23.07
CA TYR A 443 16.64 4.88 -23.53
C TYR A 443 16.94 3.84 -22.44
N LYS A 444 16.37 3.99 -21.23
CA LYS A 444 16.64 3.10 -20.10
C LYS A 444 16.41 1.62 -20.42
N THR A 445 15.29 1.29 -21.05
CA THR A 445 14.91 -0.09 -21.36
C THR A 445 15.90 -0.78 -22.28
N ASN A 446 16.31 -0.12 -23.37
CA ASN A 446 17.29 -0.67 -24.31
C ASN A 446 18.63 -0.98 -23.63
N LEU A 447 19.08 -0.12 -22.71
CA LEU A 447 20.32 -0.34 -21.97
C LEU A 447 20.23 -1.56 -21.02
N VAL A 448 19.06 -1.76 -20.41
CA VAL A 448 18.81 -2.95 -19.58
C VAL A 448 18.80 -4.22 -20.45
N ASP A 449 18.21 -4.16 -21.65
CA ASP A 449 18.17 -5.27 -22.59
C ASP A 449 19.59 -5.61 -23.09
N ASP A 450 20.42 -4.61 -23.37
CA ASP A 450 21.82 -4.79 -23.75
C ASP A 450 22.63 -5.48 -22.64
N VAL A 451 22.47 -5.04 -21.37
CA VAL A 451 23.08 -5.70 -20.21
C VAL A 451 22.60 -7.15 -20.10
N THR A 452 21.29 -7.38 -20.24
CA THR A 452 20.68 -8.72 -20.15
C THR A 452 21.30 -9.65 -21.19
N LYS A 453 21.43 -9.20 -22.44
CA LYS A 453 22.07 -9.94 -23.53
C LYS A 453 23.54 -10.22 -23.24
N ALA A 454 24.30 -9.23 -22.81
CA ALA A 454 25.72 -9.40 -22.49
C ALA A 454 25.96 -10.40 -21.35
N VAL A 455 25.08 -10.39 -20.32
CA VAL A 455 25.13 -11.35 -19.22
C VAL A 455 24.83 -12.77 -19.71
N TYR A 456 23.80 -12.97 -20.53
CA TYR A 456 23.51 -14.28 -21.11
C TYR A 456 24.63 -14.79 -22.02
N GLU A 457 25.21 -13.94 -22.86
CA GLU A 457 26.34 -14.30 -23.73
C GLU A 457 27.59 -14.69 -22.92
N THR A 458 27.78 -14.11 -21.73
CA THR A 458 28.98 -14.33 -20.92
C THR A 458 28.83 -15.51 -19.95
N ALA A 459 27.68 -15.64 -19.30
CA ALA A 459 27.46 -16.58 -18.19
C ALA A 459 26.33 -17.57 -18.42
N GLY A 460 25.63 -17.50 -19.56
CA GLY A 460 24.52 -18.38 -19.92
C GLY A 460 23.25 -18.13 -19.13
N GLU A 461 22.22 -18.87 -19.51
CA GLU A 461 20.94 -18.93 -18.80
C GLU A 461 21.06 -19.72 -17.49
N ARG A 462 20.24 -19.35 -16.50
CA ARG A 462 20.17 -20.00 -15.19
C ARG A 462 18.73 -20.34 -14.85
N CYS A 463 18.49 -21.61 -14.52
CA CYS A 463 17.20 -22.07 -14.03
C CYS A 463 16.93 -21.60 -12.60
N ASP A 464 17.96 -21.51 -11.77
CA ASP A 464 17.87 -21.11 -10.37
C ASP A 464 18.51 -19.74 -10.12
N ALA A 465 18.02 -19.04 -9.10
CA ALA A 465 18.58 -17.74 -8.71
C ALA A 465 20.03 -17.86 -8.22
N THR A 466 20.99 -17.25 -8.93
CA THR A 466 22.42 -17.24 -8.57
C THR A 466 22.84 -15.92 -7.92
N LEU A 467 23.94 -15.93 -7.17
CA LEU A 467 24.48 -14.71 -6.55
C LEU A 467 25.50 -14.08 -7.49
N ALA A 468 25.42 -12.77 -7.69
CA ALA A 468 26.34 -12.01 -8.52
C ALA A 468 26.98 -10.88 -7.70
N LEU A 469 28.30 -10.95 -7.53
CA LEU A 469 29.09 -9.90 -6.90
C LEU A 469 29.79 -9.10 -8.00
N ILE A 470 29.35 -7.86 -8.20
CA ILE A 470 29.75 -7.04 -9.34
C ILE A 470 30.72 -5.96 -8.89
N ALA A 471 31.95 -6.01 -9.39
CA ALA A 471 32.95 -5.00 -9.14
C ALA A 471 32.91 -3.94 -10.25
N MET A 472 32.65 -2.68 -9.91
CA MET A 472 32.63 -1.60 -10.90
C MET A 472 33.22 -0.30 -10.38
N LYS A 473 33.78 0.49 -11.29
CA LYS A 473 34.34 1.81 -10.96
C LYS A 473 33.20 2.76 -10.59
N ASN A 474 33.46 3.61 -9.59
CA ASN A 474 32.51 4.66 -9.26
C ASN A 474 32.40 5.68 -10.39
N CYS A 475 31.16 6.03 -10.67
CA CYS A 475 30.76 7.07 -11.61
C CYS A 475 31.04 8.47 -11.05
N ASP A 476 31.33 9.43 -11.92
CA ASP A 476 31.64 10.81 -11.53
C ASP A 476 30.38 11.64 -11.20
N GLY A 477 29.19 11.03 -11.33
CA GLY A 477 27.91 11.61 -10.95
C GLY A 477 27.33 12.55 -12.02
N ARG A 478 27.94 12.60 -13.21
CA ARG A 478 27.45 13.39 -14.35
C ARG A 478 26.38 12.66 -15.16
N GLU A 479 26.10 11.41 -14.82
CA GLU A 479 25.12 10.56 -15.46
C GLU A 479 23.68 10.99 -15.16
N LYS A 480 22.82 11.05 -16.19
CA LYS A 480 21.37 11.30 -16.00
C LYS A 480 20.63 10.10 -15.38
N VAL A 481 21.23 8.91 -15.43
CA VAL A 481 20.66 7.65 -14.91
C VAL A 481 21.78 6.87 -14.23
N ASP A 482 21.54 6.36 -13.03
CA ASP A 482 22.52 5.59 -12.26
C ASP A 482 22.90 4.28 -12.99
N PRO A 483 24.16 4.09 -13.42
CA PRO A 483 24.58 2.87 -14.10
C PRO A 483 24.41 1.60 -13.27
N LYS A 484 24.54 1.69 -11.94
CA LYS A 484 24.30 0.53 -11.05
C LYS A 484 22.86 0.06 -11.14
N GLN A 485 21.91 0.98 -11.30
CA GLN A 485 20.50 0.63 -11.45
C GLN A 485 20.25 -0.15 -12.75
N ILE A 486 20.87 0.27 -13.86
CA ILE A 486 20.77 -0.43 -15.15
C ILE A 486 21.37 -1.83 -15.05
N VAL A 487 22.57 -1.94 -14.50
CA VAL A 487 23.26 -3.23 -14.34
C VAL A 487 22.45 -4.15 -13.41
N ARG A 488 21.98 -3.65 -12.27
CA ARG A 488 21.14 -4.42 -11.33
C ARG A 488 19.87 -4.94 -12.01
N GLU A 489 19.18 -4.10 -12.76
CA GLU A 489 17.96 -4.50 -13.47
C GLU A 489 18.23 -5.57 -14.53
N GLY A 490 19.33 -5.42 -15.30
CA GLY A 490 19.71 -6.42 -16.30
C GLY A 490 20.08 -7.77 -15.67
N PHE A 491 20.85 -7.77 -14.58
CA PHE A 491 21.17 -9.00 -13.83
C PHE A 491 19.91 -9.66 -13.27
N ALA A 492 18.98 -8.88 -12.71
CA ALA A 492 17.73 -9.40 -12.16
C ALA A 492 16.89 -10.11 -13.24
N ARG A 493 16.83 -9.59 -14.47
CA ARG A 493 16.16 -10.24 -15.63
C ARG A 493 16.80 -11.55 -16.09
N THR A 494 17.99 -11.86 -15.58
CA THR A 494 18.71 -13.12 -15.83
C THR A 494 18.76 -14.05 -14.63
N ASN A 495 17.83 -13.88 -13.66
CA ASN A 495 17.77 -14.64 -12.41
C ASN A 495 19.03 -14.50 -11.52
N ARG A 496 19.70 -13.34 -11.53
CA ARG A 496 20.87 -13.07 -10.68
C ARG A 496 20.55 -12.05 -9.59
N ILE A 497 20.83 -12.41 -8.34
CA ILE A 497 20.76 -11.52 -7.18
C ILE A 497 22.08 -10.76 -7.11
N SER A 498 22.07 -9.44 -7.32
CA SER A 498 23.30 -8.66 -7.49
C SER A 498 23.64 -7.74 -6.30
N SER A 499 24.91 -7.74 -5.90
CA SER A 499 25.51 -6.76 -4.98
C SER A 499 26.74 -6.13 -5.61
N PHE A 500 27.06 -4.89 -5.23
CA PHE A 500 28.09 -4.08 -5.89
C PHE A 500 29.26 -3.77 -4.97
N ILE A 501 30.47 -3.94 -5.50
CA ILE A 501 31.71 -3.45 -4.91
C ILE A 501 32.20 -2.26 -5.73
N ASN A 502 32.40 -1.13 -5.05
CA ASN A 502 32.92 0.08 -5.69
C ASN A 502 34.44 0.03 -5.76
N LEU A 503 34.97 0.10 -6.98
CA LEU A 503 36.39 0.23 -7.25
C LEU A 503 36.77 1.71 -7.28
N PHE A 504 37.67 2.11 -6.39
CA PHE A 504 38.26 3.45 -6.37
C PHE A 504 39.68 3.38 -6.92
N ILE A 505 40.04 4.32 -7.80
CA ILE A 505 41.39 4.39 -8.38
C ILE A 505 42.42 4.54 -7.24
N GLY A 506 43.40 3.64 -7.19
CA GLY A 506 44.49 3.67 -6.21
C GLY A 506 44.14 3.22 -4.78
N LYS A 507 42.94 2.66 -4.54
CA LYS A 507 42.55 2.11 -3.23
C LYS A 507 42.12 0.65 -3.36
N SER A 508 42.67 -0.22 -2.51
CA SER A 508 42.16 -1.59 -2.36
C SER A 508 40.80 -1.58 -1.67
N VAL A 509 39.96 -2.56 -2.02
CA VAL A 509 38.66 -2.75 -1.37
C VAL A 509 38.90 -3.38 0.00
N SER A 510 38.29 -2.83 1.05
CA SER A 510 38.46 -3.40 2.39
C SER A 510 37.82 -4.78 2.47
N ARG A 511 38.50 -5.72 3.15
CA ARG A 511 37.99 -7.08 3.41
C ARG A 511 36.58 -7.05 4.02
N LYS A 512 36.35 -6.15 4.99
CA LYS A 512 35.04 -5.97 5.62
C LYS A 512 33.94 -5.67 4.59
N THR A 513 34.19 -4.76 3.66
CA THR A 513 33.24 -4.41 2.60
C THR A 513 32.88 -5.61 1.72
N ILE A 514 33.86 -6.43 1.34
CA ILE A 514 33.63 -7.64 0.54
C ILE A 514 32.74 -8.62 1.30
N VAL A 515 33.09 -8.90 2.56
CA VAL A 515 32.35 -9.82 3.42
C VAL A 515 30.92 -9.34 3.65
N ASP A 516 30.72 -8.04 3.93
CA ASP A 516 29.40 -7.44 4.10
C ASP A 516 28.54 -7.56 2.82
N CYS A 517 29.13 -7.37 1.64
CA CYS A 517 28.44 -7.54 0.36
C CYS A 517 28.01 -9.00 0.13
N ILE A 518 28.87 -9.97 0.48
CA ILE A 518 28.57 -11.40 0.35
C ILE A 518 27.48 -11.80 1.35
N PHE A 519 27.55 -11.31 2.58
CA PHE A 519 26.47 -11.51 3.56
C PHE A 519 25.14 -10.97 3.07
N SER A 520 25.11 -9.78 2.48
CA SER A 520 23.88 -9.22 1.92
C SER A 520 23.30 -10.10 0.82
N LEU A 521 24.16 -10.71 -0.02
CA LEU A 521 23.73 -11.66 -1.05
C LEU A 521 23.17 -12.96 -0.44
N LEU A 522 23.82 -13.49 0.60
CA LEU A 522 23.36 -14.67 1.32
C LEU A 522 22.02 -14.41 2.04
N GLU A 523 21.86 -13.25 2.69
CA GLU A 523 20.60 -12.84 3.31
C GLU A 523 19.47 -12.75 2.27
N GLN A 524 19.72 -12.16 1.10
CA GLN A 524 18.74 -12.10 0.00
C GLN A 524 18.40 -13.49 -0.57
N LYS A 525 19.29 -14.47 -0.44
CA LYS A 525 19.06 -15.88 -0.80
C LYS A 525 18.34 -16.67 0.30
N GLY A 526 18.18 -16.10 1.49
CA GLY A 526 17.44 -16.68 2.62
C GLY A 526 18.31 -17.27 3.74
N PHE A 527 19.63 -17.02 3.76
CA PHE A 527 20.47 -17.38 4.90
C PHE A 527 20.22 -16.42 6.08
N LEU A 528 20.21 -16.95 7.30
CA LEU A 528 19.96 -16.16 8.52
C LEU A 528 21.16 -16.23 9.48
N LYS A 529 21.41 -15.16 10.24
CA LYS A 529 22.47 -15.12 11.27
C LYS A 529 22.06 -15.88 12.54
N ARG A 530 22.99 -16.36 13.36
CA ARG A 530 22.66 -17.07 14.62
C ARG A 530 21.91 -16.20 15.64
N SER A 531 22.28 -14.91 15.74
CA SER A 531 21.54 -13.90 16.51
C SER A 531 20.09 -13.72 16.04
N TRP A 532 19.77 -14.16 14.82
CA TRP A 532 18.40 -14.45 14.43
C TRP A 532 18.04 -15.81 14.99
N ASN A 533 17.72 -15.85 16.28
CA ASN A 533 17.27 -17.06 16.95
C ASN A 533 16.31 -17.85 16.07
N LYS A 534 16.68 -19.11 15.79
CA LYS A 534 15.93 -20.15 15.09
C LYS A 534 14.47 -19.76 14.86
N ILE A 535 14.17 -19.31 13.65
CA ILE A 535 12.80 -19.36 13.14
C ILE A 535 12.51 -20.85 12.92
N HIS A 536 12.05 -21.54 13.96
CA HIS A 536 11.14 -22.66 13.73
C HIS A 536 9.90 -22.05 13.08
N LEU A 537 9.84 -22.06 11.75
CA LEU A 537 8.60 -21.80 11.00
C LEU A 537 7.64 -22.92 11.40
N PRO A 538 6.76 -22.63 12.36
CA PRO A 538 5.52 -21.92 12.12
C PRO A 538 5.44 -20.57 12.85
N CYS A 539 4.87 -19.58 12.15
CA CYS A 539 4.38 -18.30 12.68
C CYS A 539 5.44 -17.27 13.12
N THR A 540 5.96 -16.48 12.17
CA THR A 540 6.32 -15.07 12.43
C THR A 540 6.04 -14.20 11.21
N TYR A 541 5.16 -13.21 11.38
CA TYR A 541 4.79 -12.18 10.42
C TYR A 541 5.82 -11.06 10.42
N VAL A 542 6.57 -10.91 9.33
CA VAL A 542 7.31 -9.67 9.04
C VAL A 542 6.51 -8.94 7.97
N ASN A 543 5.97 -7.77 8.33
CA ASN A 543 5.38 -6.84 7.39
C ASN A 543 6.51 -6.24 6.54
N LEU A 544 6.92 -6.94 5.48
CA LEU A 544 7.72 -6.36 4.41
C LEU A 544 6.74 -5.80 3.38
N SER A 545 6.30 -4.56 3.60
CA SER A 545 5.78 -3.75 2.50
C SER A 545 6.94 -3.49 1.55
N ILE A 546 7.00 -4.22 0.45
CA ILE A 546 7.82 -3.81 -0.69
C ILE A 546 7.11 -2.59 -1.27
N GLU A 547 7.61 -1.39 -0.95
CA GLU A 547 7.26 -0.20 -1.73
C GLU A 547 7.65 -0.49 -3.19
N ARG A 548 6.66 -0.43 -4.08
CA ARG A 548 6.86 -0.51 -5.54
C ARG A 548 7.51 0.76 -6.09
#